data_AF-A0A815BVW6-F1
#
_entry.id   AF-A0A815BVW6-F1
#
_cell.length_a   1.000
_cell.length_b   1.000
_cell.length_c   1.000
_cell.angle_alpha   90.00
_cell.angle_beta   90.00
_cell.angle_gamma   90.00
#
_symmetry.space_group_name_H-M   'P 1'
#
loop_
_entity.id
_entity.type
_entity.pdbx_description
1 polymer ?
#
loop_
_entity_poly.entity_id
_entity_poly.type
_entity_poly.pdbx_seq_one_letter_code
_entity_poly.pdbx_strand_id
1 'polypeptide(L)'
;MELRSAETLNRIWSLPLNVTWNPNNPYHCCSFIDDDWLISDYELGRLLHISKTGKINSIVPYNTIPYCATLFGTNILAVSTKDGVNLHNLNYKKTYTIFVL
;
A
#
# COMPACT_ATOMS: atom_id res chain seq x y z
N MET A 1 4.94 5.72 11.17
CA MET A 1 4.38 4.35 11.23
C MET A 1 5.51 3.36 11.36
N GLU A 2 5.29 2.22 12.04
CA GLU A 2 6.27 1.13 12.13
C GLU A 2 5.60 -0.21 11.89
N LEU A 3 6.35 -1.14 11.29
CA LEU A 3 5.98 -2.54 11.18
C LEU A 3 6.80 -3.35 12.18
N ARG A 4 6.13 -4.20 12.95
CA ARG A 4 6.75 -5.09 13.93
C ARG A 4 6.33 -6.53 13.68
N SER A 5 7.23 -7.46 13.99
CA SER A 5 6.89 -8.87 14.11
C SER A 5 5.87 -9.06 15.23
N ALA A 6 4.78 -9.79 14.98
CA ALA A 6 3.79 -10.07 16.03
C ALA A 6 4.34 -11.00 17.12
N GLU A 7 5.27 -11.89 16.77
CA GLU A 7 5.85 -12.87 17.69
C GLU A 7 6.87 -12.25 18.64
N THR A 8 7.77 -11.41 18.10
CA THR A 8 8.91 -10.87 18.85
C THR A 8 8.75 -9.40 19.21
N LEU A 9 7.77 -8.70 18.61
CA LEU A 9 7.60 -7.24 18.67
C LEU A 9 8.81 -6.45 18.16
N ASN A 10 9.78 -7.12 17.55
CA ASN A 10 10.93 -6.50 16.93
C ASN A 10 10.47 -5.65 15.74
N ARG A 11 11.01 -4.44 15.67
CA ARG A 11 10.75 -3.52 14.56
C ARG A 11 11.43 -4.02 13.29
N ILE A 12 10.61 -4.32 12.29
CA ILE A 12 11.06 -4.72 10.95
C ILE A 12 11.49 -3.47 10.20
N TRP A 13 10.64 -2.45 10.16
CA TRP A 13 10.96 -1.15 9.60
C TRP A 13 10.12 -0.04 10.24
N SER A 14 10.56 1.20 10.07
CA SER A 14 9.80 2.40 10.43
C SER A 14 9.90 3.44 9.33
N LEU A 15 8.79 4.09 9.05
CA LEU A 15 8.69 5.17 8.08
C LEU A 15 8.11 6.41 8.77
N PRO A 16 8.84 7.54 8.79
CA PRO A 16 8.25 8.81 9.20
C PRO A 16 7.24 9.23 8.14
N LEU A 17 5.96 9.26 8.54
CA LEU A 17 4.90 9.84 7.73
C LEU A 17 4.56 11.19 8.38
N ASN A 18 4.53 12.26 7.60
CA ASN A 18 4.05 13.56 8.07
C ASN A 18 2.53 13.52 8.12
N VAL A 19 1.99 12.97 9.21
CA VAL A 19 0.57 12.66 9.34
C VAL A 19 0.04 13.16 10.67
N THR A 20 -1.17 13.69 10.65
CA THR A 20 -1.92 13.97 11.86
C THR A 20 -2.58 12.68 12.33
N TRP A 21 -2.37 12.30 13.58
CA TRP A 21 -3.07 11.14 14.12
C TRP A 21 -4.54 11.51 14.34
N ASN A 22 -5.45 10.83 13.63
CA ASN A 22 -6.89 10.95 13.84
C ASN A 22 -7.45 9.60 14.30
N PRO A 23 -7.95 9.49 15.54
CA PRO A 23 -8.48 8.23 16.05
C PRO A 23 -9.73 7.75 15.30
N ASN A 24 -10.45 8.65 14.62
CA ASN A 24 -11.65 8.28 13.87
C ASN A 24 -11.36 7.70 12.49
N ASN A 25 -10.14 7.91 11.98
CA ASN A 25 -9.73 7.51 10.64
C ASN A 25 -8.32 6.93 10.70
N PRO A 26 -8.15 5.66 11.14
CA PRO A 26 -6.85 5.03 11.17
C PRO A 26 -6.33 4.82 9.74
N TYR A 27 -5.00 4.84 9.60
CA TYR A 27 -4.35 4.42 8.35
C TYR A 27 -4.62 2.94 8.10
N HIS A 28 -5.07 2.61 6.90
CA HIS A 28 -5.24 1.23 6.47
C HIS A 28 -4.04 0.81 5.62
N CYS A 29 -3.43 -0.31 5.99
CA CYS A 29 -2.36 -0.95 5.24
C CYS A 29 -2.74 -2.38 4.86
N CYS A 30 -2.22 -2.84 3.72
CA CYS A 30 -2.35 -4.22 3.29
C CYS A 30 -1.05 -4.71 2.65
N SER A 31 -0.90 -6.03 2.57
CA SER A 31 0.13 -6.62 1.75
C SER A 31 -0.11 -6.26 0.28
N PHE A 32 0.99 -6.04 -0.41
CA PHE A 32 1.03 -5.76 -1.83
C PHE A 32 1.98 -6.74 -2.51
N ILE A 33 2.30 -6.48 -3.77
CA ILE A 33 3.07 -7.39 -4.62
C ILE A 33 4.53 -7.46 -4.14
N ASP A 34 5.14 -8.64 -4.21
CA ASP A 34 6.54 -8.90 -3.81
C ASP A 34 6.85 -8.60 -2.32
N ASP A 35 5.90 -8.88 -1.43
CA ASP A 35 5.96 -8.59 0.01
C ASP A 35 6.07 -7.10 0.36
N ASP A 36 5.80 -6.24 -0.61
CA ASP A 36 5.63 -4.82 -0.38
C ASP A 36 4.30 -4.55 0.34
N TRP A 37 4.10 -3.28 0.68
CA TRP A 37 2.96 -2.80 1.44
C TRP A 37 2.30 -1.65 0.69
N LEU A 38 0.98 -1.58 0.78
CA LEU A 38 0.21 -0.45 0.30
C LEU A 38 -0.49 0.21 1.48
N ILE A 39 -0.38 1.53 1.59
CA ILE A 39 -1.10 2.32 2.59
C ILE A 39 -2.11 3.22 1.89
N SER A 40 -3.34 3.21 2.38
CA SER A 40 -4.36 4.20 2.06
C SER A 40 -4.19 5.41 2.98
N ASP A 41 -3.69 6.51 2.42
CA ASP A 41 -3.56 7.80 3.11
C ASP A 41 -4.81 8.63 2.84
N TYR A 42 -5.75 8.54 3.77
CA TYR A 42 -7.04 9.22 3.67
C TYR A 42 -6.91 10.74 3.88
N GLU A 43 -5.91 11.21 4.65
CA GLU A 43 -5.72 12.64 4.95
C GLU A 43 -5.32 13.41 3.71
N LEU A 44 -4.41 12.84 2.93
CA LEU A 44 -3.85 13.47 1.74
C LEU A 44 -4.41 12.89 0.44
N GLY A 45 -5.40 12.01 0.52
CA GLY A 45 -6.08 11.44 -0.65
C GLY A 45 -5.13 10.73 -1.60
N ARG A 46 -4.31 9.81 -1.09
CA ARG A 46 -3.25 9.15 -1.88
C ARG A 46 -2.99 7.72 -1.43
N LEU A 47 -2.34 6.95 -2.29
CA LEU A 47 -1.84 5.61 -2.00
C LEU A 47 -0.31 5.67 -1.89
N LEU A 48 0.25 5.05 -0.85
CA LEU A 48 1.68 4.93 -0.63
C LEU A 48 2.11 3.49 -0.88
N HIS A 49 2.97 3.26 -1.87
CA HIS A 49 3.63 1.97 -2.09
C HIS A 49 4.94 1.96 -1.32
N ILE A 50 5.06 1.04 -0.37
CA ILE A 50 6.18 0.91 0.54
C ILE A 50 6.83 -0.45 0.31
N SER A 51 8.14 -0.46 0.12
CA SER A 51 8.90 -1.69 -0.03
C SER A 51 8.80 -2.57 1.21
N LYS A 52 9.09 -3.87 1.07
CA LYS A 52 9.27 -4.77 2.23
C LYS A 52 10.30 -4.29 3.28
N THR A 53 11.20 -3.38 2.90
CA THR A 53 12.20 -2.75 3.78
C THR A 53 11.77 -1.41 4.37
N GLY A 54 10.53 -0.96 4.10
CA GLY A 54 9.98 0.29 4.64
C GLY A 54 10.34 1.55 3.86
N LYS A 55 10.87 1.43 2.63
CA LYS A 55 11.16 2.58 1.75
C LYS A 55 9.95 2.91 0.90
N ILE A 56 9.62 4.19 0.75
CA ILE A 56 8.59 4.61 -0.22
C ILE A 56 9.10 4.37 -1.64
N ASN A 57 8.44 3.48 -2.37
CA ASN A 57 8.70 3.22 -3.79
C ASN A 57 7.98 4.26 -4.66
N SER A 58 6.71 4.54 -4.36
CA SER A 58 5.92 5.54 -5.07
C SER A 58 4.79 6.11 -4.22
N ILE A 59 4.36 7.32 -4.57
CA ILE A 59 3.20 8.00 -4.01
C ILE A 59 2.25 8.32 -5.16
N VAL A 60 1.03 7.80 -5.09
CA VAL A 60 0.05 7.94 -6.16
C VAL A 60 -1.14 8.76 -5.63
N PRO A 61 -1.38 9.99 -6.13
CA PRO A 61 -2.60 10.72 -5.83
C PRO A 61 -3.83 9.92 -6.22
N TYR A 62 -4.89 10.01 -5.43
CA TYR A 62 -6.08 9.21 -5.63
C TYR A 62 -7.34 10.10 -5.54
N ASN A 63 -8.08 10.18 -6.65
CA ASN A 63 -9.08 11.24 -6.88
C ASN A 63 -10.19 11.33 -5.81
N THR A 64 -10.57 10.20 -5.22
CA THR A 64 -11.56 10.14 -4.14
C THR A 64 -10.89 9.57 -2.90
N ILE A 65 -11.02 10.20 -1.73
CA ILE A 65 -10.38 9.76 -0.47
C ILE A 65 -10.43 8.22 -0.32
N PRO A 66 -9.26 7.53 -0.34
CA PRO A 66 -9.21 6.10 -0.15
C PRO A 66 -9.32 5.78 1.34
N TYR A 67 -10.31 4.99 1.72
CA TYR A 67 -10.49 4.54 3.11
C TYR A 67 -9.71 3.27 3.38
N CYS A 68 -9.81 2.29 2.49
CA CYS A 68 -9.11 1.03 2.60
C CYS A 68 -8.69 0.55 1.21
N ALA A 69 -7.60 -0.20 1.15
CA ALA A 69 -7.16 -0.87 -0.05
C ALA A 69 -6.80 -2.31 0.28
N THR A 70 -7.10 -3.23 -0.62
CA THR A 70 -6.72 -4.63 -0.50
C THR A 70 -6.49 -5.25 -1.87
N LEU A 71 -5.57 -6.21 -1.93
CA LEU A 71 -5.36 -7.01 -3.13
C LEU A 71 -6.45 -8.09 -3.21
N PHE A 72 -7.17 -8.12 -4.33
CA PHE A 72 -8.12 -9.16 -4.66
C PHE A 72 -7.53 -10.06 -5.76
N GLY A 73 -7.26 -11.31 -5.43
CA GLY A 73 -6.53 -12.21 -6.32
C GLY A 73 -5.09 -11.73 -6.55
N THR A 74 -4.56 -11.94 -7.76
CA THR A 74 -3.14 -11.67 -8.07
C THR A 74 -2.88 -10.33 -8.75
N ASN A 75 -3.93 -9.63 -9.20
CA ASN A 75 -3.76 -8.46 -10.07
C ASN A 75 -4.89 -7.42 -9.97
N ILE A 76 -5.81 -7.54 -9.00
CA ILE A 76 -6.84 -6.53 -8.81
C ILE A 76 -6.59 -5.83 -7.49
N LEU A 77 -6.44 -4.51 -7.52
CA LEU A 77 -6.45 -3.69 -6.33
C LEU A 77 -7.87 -3.16 -6.13
N ALA A 78 -8.50 -3.54 -5.03
CA ALA A 78 -9.78 -3.00 -4.60
C ALA A 78 -9.53 -1.86 -3.62
N VAL A 79 -10.10 -0.68 -3.89
CA VAL A 79 -10.00 0.51 -3.03
C VAL A 79 -11.39 0.96 -2.64
N SER A 80 -11.70 0.96 -1.34
CA SER A 80 -12.96 1.52 -0.84
C SER A 80 -12.87 3.03 -0.70
N THR A 81 -13.94 3.69 -1.08
CA THR A 81 -14.10 5.15 -1.04
C THR A 81 -15.52 5.46 -0.56
N LYS A 82 -15.84 6.74 -0.36
CA LYS A 82 -17.21 7.17 -0.03
C LYS A 82 -18.22 6.84 -1.13
N ASP A 83 -17.77 6.71 -2.37
CA ASP A 83 -18.61 6.53 -3.56
C ASP A 83 -18.76 5.04 -3.92
N GLY A 84 -18.09 4.14 -3.18
CA GLY A 84 -18.12 2.69 -3.42
C GLY A 84 -16.73 2.08 -3.48
N VAL A 85 -16.62 0.92 -4.14
CA VAL A 85 -15.35 0.19 -4.32
C VAL A 85 -14.86 0.35 -5.76
N ASN A 86 -13.68 0.93 -5.91
CA ASN A 86 -12.99 1.06 -7.18
C ASN A 86 -12.06 -0.14 -7.37
N LEU A 87 -12.12 -0.78 -8.53
CA LEU A 87 -11.26 -1.91 -8.90
C LEU A 87 -10.24 -1.48 -9.94
N HIS A 88 -8.96 -1.68 -9.64
CA HIS A 88 -7.85 -1.35 -10.53
C HIS A 88 -7.12 -2.62 -10.96
N ASN A 89 -6.89 -2.78 -12.26
CA ASN A 89 -6.06 -3.87 -12.76
C ASN A 89 -4.58 -3.47 -12.67
N LEU A 90 -3.85 -4.20 -11.83
CA LEU A 90 -2.40 -4.15 -11.70
C LEU A 90 -1.81 -5.02 -12.82
N ASN A 91 -1.86 -4.55 -14.06
CA ASN A 91 -1.20 -5.24 -15.18
C ASN A 91 0.32 -5.19 -15.01
N TYR A 92 0.88 -6.12 -14.23
CA TYR A 92 2.32 -6.34 -14.18
C TYR A 92 2.74 -6.97 -15.51
N LYS A 93 3.41 -6.20 -16.38
CA LYS A 93 4.24 -6.81 -17.41
C LYS A 93 5.34 -7.58 -16.68
N LYS A 94 5.24 -8.91 -16.60
CA LYS A 94 6.39 -9.76 -16.28
C LYS A 94 7.46 -9.48 -17.33
N THR A 95 8.49 -8.72 -16.97
CA THR A 95 9.66 -8.53 -17.81
C THR A 95 10.45 -9.82 -17.77
N TYR A 96 10.32 -10.66 -18.81
CA TYR A 96 11.19 -11.81 -19.00
C TYR A 96 12.52 -11.31 -19.56
N THR A 97 13.60 -11.42 -18.79
CA THR A 97 14.95 -11.24 -19.33
C THR A 97 15.35 -12.54 -20.01
N ILE A 98 15.36 -12.55 -21.35
CA ILE A 98 15.91 -13.67 -22.13
C ILE A 98 17.41 -13.44 -22.23
N PHE A 99 18.20 -14.33 -21.64
CA PHE A 99 19.62 -14.43 -21.95
C PHE A 99 19.78 -15.22 -23.24
N VAL A 100 20.22 -14.56 -24.30
CA VAL A 100 20.70 -15.25 -25.50
C VAL A 100 22.18 -15.55 -25.24
N LEU A 101 22.51 -16.83 -25.11
CA LEU A 101 23.88 -17.34 -25.02
C LEU A 101 24.55 -17.32 -26.40
#